data_AF-A0A948ANQ1-F1
#
_entry.id   AF-A0A948ANQ1-F1
#
_cell.length_a   1.000
_cell.length_b   1.000
_cell.length_c   1.000
_cell.angle_alpha   90.00
_cell.angle_beta   90.00
_cell.angle_gamma   90.00
#
_symmetry.space_group_name_H-M   'P 1'
#
loop_
_entity.id
_entity.type
_entity.pdbx_description
1 polymer ?
#
loop_
_entity_poly.entity_id
_entity_poly.type
_entity_poly.pdbx_seq_one_letter_code
_entity_poly.pdbx_strand_id
1 'polypeptide(L)'
;MTSQNIRNHPGQPSDTTRQRLRAQLADPDIRDLQNPAFLFSTTTTDLLLAIAGGLIDPVRLARRELANRGLDANGRWIGFAAAERLHLGDQGERS
;
A
#
# COMPACT_ATOMS: atom_id res chain seq x y z
N MET A 1 -3.58 15.00 27.10
CA MET A 1 -4.25 13.79 26.60
C MET A 1 -5.11 14.19 25.42
N THR A 2 -4.57 14.14 24.20
CA THR A 2 -5.35 14.45 22.99
C THR A 2 -5.32 13.22 22.11
N SER A 3 -6.21 12.28 22.39
CA SER A 3 -6.45 11.13 21.51
C SER A 3 -7.05 11.67 20.22
N GLN A 4 -6.19 11.88 19.23
CA GLN A 4 -6.60 12.30 17.90
C GLN A 4 -7.35 11.13 17.27
N ASN A 5 -8.66 11.31 17.13
CA ASN A 5 -9.58 10.36 16.54
C ASN A 5 -9.18 10.12 15.06
N ILE A 6 -8.39 9.07 14.83
CA ILE A 6 -7.93 8.66 13.50
C ILE A 6 -9.16 8.09 12.79
N ARG A 7 -9.83 8.91 12.00
CA ARG A 7 -10.93 8.46 11.13
C ARG A 7 -10.39 7.35 10.24
N ASN A 8 -10.81 6.11 10.49
CA ASN A 8 -10.54 4.97 9.63
C ASN A 8 -11.02 5.28 8.21
N HIS A 9 -10.11 5.68 7.33
CA HIS A 9 -10.39 5.76 5.90
C HIS A 9 -10.50 4.33 5.37
N PRO A 10 -11.50 4.01 4.53
CA PRO A 10 -11.76 2.62 4.11
C PRO A 10 -10.58 1.97 3.38
N GLY A 11 -9.70 2.75 2.74
CA GLY A 11 -8.48 2.28 2.08
C GLY A 11 -7.21 2.24 2.96
N GLN A 12 -7.32 2.36 4.29
CA GLN A 12 -6.17 2.34 5.20
C GLN A 12 -6.17 1.07 6.06
N PRO A 13 -4.99 0.44 6.28
CA PRO A 13 -4.88 -0.70 7.19
C PRO A 13 -5.33 -0.35 8.60
N SER A 14 -6.03 -1.28 9.26
CA SER A 14 -6.40 -1.16 10.68
C SER A 14 -5.17 -1.09 11.59
N ASP A 15 -5.33 -0.59 12.81
CA ASP A 15 -4.24 -0.47 13.78
C ASP A 15 -3.54 -1.80 14.06
N THR A 16 -4.30 -2.89 14.18
CA THR A 16 -3.76 -4.24 14.35
C THR A 16 -2.90 -4.65 13.16
N THR A 17 -3.38 -4.42 11.93
CA THR A 17 -2.60 -4.69 10.72
C THR A 17 -1.33 -3.85 10.68
N ARG A 18 -1.42 -2.55 11.01
CA ARG A 18 -0.26 -1.64 11.06
C ARG A 18 0.77 -2.10 12.08
N GLN A 19 0.33 -2.53 13.27
CA GLN A 19 1.22 -3.03 14.30
C GLN A 19 1.94 -4.31 13.85
N ARG A 20 1.21 -5.26 13.25
CA ARG A 20 1.80 -6.48 12.68
C ARG A 20 2.85 -6.17 11.61
N LEU A 21 2.53 -5.27 10.68
CA LEU A 21 3.46 -4.85 9.62
C LEU A 21 4.70 -4.16 10.19
N ARG A 22 4.54 -3.28 11.18
CA ARG A 22 5.69 -2.63 11.84
C ARG A 22 6.59 -3.64 12.53
N ALA A 23 6.03 -4.61 13.25
CA ALA A 23 6.82 -5.66 13.88
C ALA A 23 7.59 -6.48 12.83
N GLN A 24 6.92 -6.85 11.74
CA GLN A 24 7.55 -7.58 10.64
C GLN A 24 8.69 -6.78 10.00
N LEU A 25 8.47 -5.48 9.71
CA LEU A 25 9.47 -4.62 9.07
C LEU A 25 10.65 -4.26 10.00
N ALA A 26 10.50 -4.44 11.31
CA ALA A 26 11.55 -4.23 12.31
C ALA A 26 12.34 -5.51 12.63
N ASP A 27 11.94 -6.65 12.07
CA ASP A 27 12.61 -7.93 12.27
C ASP A 27 14.00 -7.90 11.63
N PRO A 28 15.10 -8.05 12.41
CA PRO A 28 16.45 -8.08 11.85
C PRO A 28 16.69 -9.27 10.91
N ASP A 29 15.90 -10.34 11.04
CA ASP A 29 15.99 -11.55 10.23
C ASP A 29 14.90 -11.60 9.14
N ILE A 30 14.32 -10.45 8.77
CA ILE A 30 13.34 -10.37 7.69
C ILE A 30 13.94 -10.89 6.38
N ARG A 31 13.21 -11.79 5.71
CA ARG A 31 13.61 -12.35 4.42
C ARG A 31 13.74 -11.25 3.36
N ASP A 32 14.70 -11.38 2.45
CA ASP A 32 14.97 -10.38 1.41
C ASP A 32 13.73 -9.98 0.60
N LEU A 33 12.89 -10.96 0.24
CA LEU A 33 11.63 -10.73 -0.50
C LEU A 33 10.59 -9.89 0.28
N GLN A 34 10.78 -9.71 1.58
CA GLN A 34 9.94 -8.89 2.45
C GLN A 34 10.70 -7.65 2.97
N ASN A 35 12.00 -7.52 2.72
CA ASN A 35 12.82 -6.43 3.22
C ASN A 35 12.59 -5.15 2.40
N PRO A 36 12.10 -4.06 3.02
CA PRO A 36 11.81 -2.82 2.30
C PRO A 36 13.06 -2.17 1.69
N ALA A 37 14.27 -2.46 2.20
CA ALA A 37 15.52 -1.97 1.63
C ALA A 37 15.74 -2.44 0.17
N PHE A 38 15.17 -3.58 -0.20
CA PHE A 38 15.28 -4.14 -1.55
C PHE A 38 14.04 -3.88 -2.42
N LEU A 39 13.02 -3.17 -1.91
CA LEU A 39 11.74 -2.95 -2.60
C LEU A 39 11.90 -2.39 -4.01
N PHE A 40 12.90 -1.53 -4.23
CA PHE A 40 13.15 -0.89 -5.53
C PHE A 40 14.47 -1.31 -6.17
N SER A 41 15.08 -2.41 -5.72
CA SER A 41 16.38 -2.88 -6.21
C SER A 41 16.39 -3.24 -7.70
N THR A 42 15.24 -3.60 -8.26
CA THR A 42 15.05 -3.92 -9.68
C THR A 42 14.32 -2.83 -10.47
N THR A 43 14.05 -1.68 -9.84
CA THR A 43 13.39 -0.54 -10.48
C THR A 43 14.41 0.29 -11.27
N THR A 44 14.09 0.63 -12.52
CA THR A 44 14.94 1.49 -13.36
C THR A 44 15.13 2.88 -12.77
N THR A 45 16.30 3.49 -12.98
CA THR A 45 16.63 4.84 -12.49
C THR A 45 15.58 5.90 -12.84
N ASP A 46 15.04 5.92 -14.06
CA ASP A 46 14.04 6.92 -14.48
C ASP A 46 12.76 6.87 -13.64
N LEU A 47 12.29 5.66 -13.33
CA LEU A 47 11.13 5.47 -12.46
C LEU A 47 11.42 5.88 -11.01
N LEU A 48 12.62 5.64 -10.51
CA LEU A 48 13.05 6.12 -9.19
C LEU A 48 13.05 7.65 -9.13
N LEU A 49 13.58 8.31 -10.16
CA LEU A 49 13.57 9.77 -10.27
C LEU A 49 12.14 10.31 -10.35
N ALA A 50 11.26 9.67 -11.11
CA ALA A 50 9.86 10.06 -11.21
C ALA A 50 9.10 9.91 -9.88
N ILE A 51 9.37 8.85 -9.10
CA ILE A 51 8.82 8.68 -7.75
C ILE A 51 9.37 9.74 -6.80
N ALA A 52 10.69 9.95 -6.78
CA ALA A 52 11.34 10.93 -5.91
C ALA A 52 10.91 12.37 -6.23
N GLY A 53 10.65 12.68 -7.50
CA GLY A 53 10.13 13.95 -7.98
C GLY A 53 8.61 14.13 -7.83
N GLY A 54 7.90 13.12 -7.30
CA GLY A 54 6.44 13.18 -7.12
C GLY A 54 5.62 13.11 -8.42
N LEU A 55 6.25 12.75 -9.56
CA LEU A 55 5.57 12.54 -10.84
C LEU A 55 4.77 11.24 -10.85
N ILE A 56 5.17 10.28 -10.01
CA ILE A 56 4.47 9.03 -9.77
C ILE A 56 4.08 8.98 -8.29
N ASP A 57 2.82 8.62 -8.02
CA ASP A 57 2.35 8.30 -6.67
C ASP A 57 2.52 6.78 -6.42
N PRO A 58 3.60 6.35 -5.74
CA PRO A 58 3.82 4.92 -5.48
C PRO A 58 2.75 4.32 -4.55
N VAL A 59 2.10 5.13 -3.71
CA VAL A 59 1.02 4.66 -2.82
C VAL A 59 -0.22 4.33 -3.64
N ARG A 60 -0.57 5.17 -4.63
CA ARG A 60 -1.65 4.87 -5.58
C ARG A 60 -1.36 3.60 -6.39
N LEU A 61 -0.11 3.39 -6.82
CA LEU A 61 0.30 2.16 -7.51
C LEU A 61 0.14 0.93 -6.61
N ALA A 62 0.60 0.99 -5.36
CA ALA A 62 0.42 -0.10 -4.39
C ALA A 62 -1.06 -0.44 -4.15
N ARG A 63 -1.93 0.58 -4.05
CA ARG A 63 -3.38 0.40 -3.93
C ARG A 63 -4.00 -0.27 -5.15
N ARG A 64 -3.56 0.10 -6.36
CA ARG A 64 -3.98 -0.57 -7.59
C ARG A 64 -3.57 -2.04 -7.59
N GLU A 65 -2.37 -2.36 -7.12
CA GLU A 65 -1.94 -3.76 -6.97
C GLU A 65 -2.79 -4.53 -5.96
N LEU A 66 -3.20 -3.91 -4.84
CA LEU A 66 -4.13 -4.54 -3.89
C LEU A 66 -5.52 -4.80 -4.53
N ALA A 67 -6.03 -3.85 -5.32
CA ALA A 67 -7.26 -4.03 -6.10
C ALA A 67 -7.15 -5.17 -7.12
N ASN A 68 -6.08 -5.19 -7.91
CA ASN A 68 -5.79 -6.24 -8.89
C ASN A 68 -5.66 -7.62 -8.24
N ARG A 69 -5.23 -7.67 -6.98
CA ARG A 69 -5.12 -8.89 -6.18
C ARG A 69 -6.37 -9.18 -5.35
N GLY A 70 -7.46 -8.41 -5.51
CA GLY A 70 -8.72 -8.64 -4.79
C GLY A 70 -8.63 -8.50 -3.27
N LEU A 71 -7.64 -7.77 -2.76
CA LEU A 71 -7.36 -7.63 -1.33
C LEU A 71 -7.93 -6.33 -0.76
N ASP A 72 -8.43 -6.37 0.47
CA ASP A 72 -8.77 -5.17 1.24
C ASP A 72 -7.52 -4.47 1.83
N ALA A 73 -7.73 -3.42 2.60
CA ALA A 73 -6.64 -2.68 3.25
C ALA A 73 -5.90 -3.47 4.36
N ASN A 74 -6.44 -4.61 4.78
CA ASN A 74 -5.82 -5.52 5.75
C ASN A 74 -5.14 -6.74 5.09
N GLY A 75 -5.22 -6.86 3.76
CA GLY A 75 -4.71 -8.00 3.02
C GLY A 75 -5.66 -9.20 2.99
N ARG A 76 -6.93 -9.03 3.33
CA ARG A 76 -7.96 -10.07 3.22
C ARG A 76 -8.57 -10.06 1.83
N TRP A 77 -8.77 -11.23 1.25
CA TRP A 77 -9.51 -11.36 -0.01
C TRP A 77 -10.98 -10.94 0.14
N ILE A 78 -11.41 -9.99 -0.69
CA ILE A 78 -12.79 -9.49 -0.79
C ILE A 78 -13.34 -9.56 -2.23
N GLY A 79 -12.55 -10.06 -3.18
CA GLY A 79 -12.90 -10.12 -4.60
C GLY A 79 -12.54 -8.85 -5.37
N PHE A 80 -12.28 -8.99 -6.67
CA PHE A 80 -11.75 -7.90 -7.52
C PHE A 80 -12.63 -6.65 -7.51
N ALA A 81 -13.94 -6.79 -7.79
CA ALA A 81 -14.84 -5.65 -7.87
C ALA A 81 -14.99 -4.90 -6.53
N ALA A 82 -14.92 -5.60 -5.41
CA ALA A 82 -14.97 -4.97 -4.09
C ALA A 82 -13.66 -4.25 -3.75
N ALA A 83 -12.52 -4.87 -4.08
CA ALA A 83 -11.21 -4.29 -3.87
C ALA A 83 -10.95 -3.08 -4.77
N GLU A 84 -11.42 -3.12 -6.02
CA GLU A 84 -11.39 -1.98 -6.94
C GLU A 84 -12.18 -0.79 -6.39
N ARG A 85 -13.42 -1.00 -5.94
CA ARG A 85 -14.21 0.06 -5.30
C ARG A 85 -13.53 0.61 -4.04
N LEU A 86 -12.91 -0.27 -3.25
CA LEU A 86 -12.23 0.12 -2.01
C LEU A 86 -11.01 1.01 -2.27
N HIS A 87 -10.18 0.63 -3.24
CA HIS A 87 -8.86 1.25 -3.45
C HIS A 87 -8.87 2.34 -4.53
N LEU A 88 -9.78 2.26 -5.50
CA LEU A 88 -9.80 3.08 -6.71
C LEU A 88 -11.13 3.85 -6.93
N GLY A 89 -12.17 3.55 -6.15
CA GLY A 89 -13.59 3.88 -6.39
C GLY A 89 -14.04 5.35 -6.36
N ASP A 90 -13.18 6.30 -6.75
CA ASP A 90 -13.60 7.67 -7.09
C ASP A 90 -12.66 8.36 -8.11
N GLN A 91 -11.77 7.60 -8.78
CA GLN A 91 -10.75 8.13 -9.71
C GLN A 91 -10.61 7.25 -10.98
N GLY A 92 -11.63 6.44 -11.28
CA GLY A 92 -11.61 5.39 -12.31
C GLY A 92 -11.83 5.86 -13.75
N GLU A 93 -12.23 7.11 -13.99
CA GLU A 93 -12.49 7.61 -15.35
C GLU A 93 -11.79 8.93 -15.60
N ARG A 94 -10.60 8.88 -16.21
CA ARG A 94 -10.15 9.78 -17.30
C ARG A 94 -9.08 9.05 -18.11
N SER A 95 -9.51 8.36 -19.15
CA SER A 95 -8.71 8.03 -20.33
C SER A 95 -9.60 8.25 -21.54
#